data_AF-A0A1G9FB47-F1
#
_entry.id   AF-A0A1G9FB47-F1
#
_cell.length_a   1.000
_cell.length_b   1.000
_cell.length_c   1.000
_cell.angle_alpha   90.00
_cell.angle_beta   90.00
_cell.angle_gamma   90.00
#
_symmetry.space_group_name_H-M   'P 1'
#
loop_
_entity.id
_entity.type
_entity.pdbx_description
1 polymer ?
#
loop_
_entity_poly.entity_id
_entity_poly.type
_entity_poly.pdbx_seq_one_letter_code
_entity_poly.pdbx_strand_id
1 'polypeptide(L)'
;MRPLILIFLLLFAGCTSYQNPGLDPSVNQGERFAKDRKECTDRAKKATGSAPGNQLRFLKTYEQEQKEYTRENRAYESCMSGRGWIKK
;
A
#
# COMPACT_ATOMS: atom_id res chain seq x y z
N MET A 1 13.80 23.65 19.67
CA MET A 1 12.34 23.76 19.49
C MET A 1 11.86 23.46 18.06
N ARG A 2 12.55 23.91 17.00
CA ARG A 2 12.22 23.56 15.59
C ARG A 2 12.11 22.06 15.23
N PRO A 3 12.93 21.11 15.75
CA PRO A 3 12.85 19.72 15.30
C PRO A 3 11.61 18.96 15.82
N LEU A 4 11.02 19.38 16.95
CA LEU A 4 9.84 18.73 17.52
C LEU A 4 8.58 18.95 16.65
N ILE A 5 8.48 20.11 16.01
CA ILE A 5 7.34 20.45 15.13
C ILE A 5 7.35 19.58 13.86
N LEU A 6 8.52 19.29 13.31
CA LEU A 6 8.68 18.41 12.15
C LEU A 6 8.30 16.96 12.46
N ILE A 7 8.65 16.46 13.66
CA ILE A 7 8.27 15.12 14.11
C ILE A 7 6.75 15.01 14.25
N PHE A 8 6.09 16.01 14.83
CA PHE A 8 4.63 16.04 14.94
C PHE A 8 3.94 16.10 13.57
N LEU A 9 4.45 16.90 12.63
CA LEU A 9 3.90 16.96 11.28
C LEU A 9 4.05 15.64 10.50
N LEU A 10 5.13 14.88 10.73
CA LEU A 10 5.32 13.56 10.14
C LEU A 10 4.35 12.51 10.73
N LEU A 11 3.96 12.65 12.00
CA LEU A 11 2.97 11.77 12.64
C LEU A 11 1.54 12.03 12.15
N PHE A 12 1.23 13.26 11.72
CA PHE A 12 -0.05 13.65 11.14
C PHE A 12 -0.10 13.61 9.61
N ALA A 13 1.00 13.24 8.94
CA ALA A 13 1.00 12.93 7.52
C ALA A 13 0.24 11.62 7.27
N GLY A 14 -1.08 11.71 7.34
CA GLY A 14 -2.09 10.74 6.93
C GLY A 14 -1.66 9.29 7.00
N CYS A 15 -1.77 8.67 8.18
CA CYS A 15 -1.94 7.23 8.24
C CYS A 15 -3.20 6.89 7.44
N THR A 16 -3.02 6.51 6.17
CA THR A 16 -4.10 6.00 5.35
C THR A 16 -4.77 4.88 6.13
N SER A 17 -6.03 5.11 6.53
CA SER A 17 -6.77 4.16 7.35
C SER A 17 -7.61 3.29 6.45
N TYR A 18 -7.75 2.02 6.80
CA TYR A 18 -8.62 1.09 6.09
C TYR A 18 -9.65 0.54 7.07
N GLN A 19 -10.89 0.40 6.62
CA GLN A 19 -11.95 -0.28 7.34
C GLN A 19 -12.47 -1.46 6.54
N ASN A 20 -12.92 -2.52 7.22
CA ASN A 20 -13.61 -3.64 6.59
C ASN A 20 -14.87 -3.95 7.40
N PRO A 21 -16.01 -3.31 7.08
CA PRO A 21 -17.24 -3.47 7.84
C PRO A 21 -17.86 -4.87 7.69
N GLY A 22 -17.47 -5.63 6.66
CA GLY A 22 -17.92 -7.00 6.43
C GLY A 22 -17.08 -8.06 7.14
N LEU A 23 -16.06 -7.67 7.90
CA LEU A 23 -15.22 -8.61 8.62
C LEU A 23 -15.97 -9.16 9.84
N ASP A 24 -15.87 -10.47 10.06
CA ASP A 24 -16.45 -11.14 11.21
C ASP A 24 -15.94 -10.49 12.53
N PRO A 25 -16.84 -10.11 13.47
CA PRO A 25 -16.45 -9.47 14.73
C PRO A 25 -15.48 -10.28 15.60
N SER A 26 -15.41 -11.60 15.42
CA SER A 26 -14.48 -12.49 16.12
C SER A 26 -13.04 -12.42 15.58
N VAL A 27 -12.85 -11.84 14.39
CA VAL A 27 -11.53 -11.73 13.75
C VAL A 27 -10.82 -10.46 14.21
N ASN A 28 -9.54 -10.59 14.57
CA ASN A 28 -8.71 -9.42 14.82
C ASN A 28 -8.51 -8.63 13.52
N GLN A 29 -9.14 -7.46 13.45
CA GLN A 29 -9.11 -6.60 12.28
C GLN A 29 -7.68 -6.16 11.91
N GLY A 30 -6.84 -5.86 12.91
CA GLY A 30 -5.46 -5.44 12.68
C GLY A 30 -4.60 -6.56 12.08
N GLU A 31 -4.73 -7.78 12.61
CA GLU A 31 -4.01 -8.95 12.08
C GLU A 31 -4.47 -9.31 10.67
N ARG A 32 -5.79 -9.33 10.42
CA ARG A 32 -6.33 -9.56 9.08
C ARG A 32 -5.86 -8.49 8.11
N PHE A 33 -5.89 -7.22 8.51
CA PHE A 33 -5.39 -6.12 7.68
C PHE A 33 -3.92 -6.32 7.32
N ALA A 34 -3.06 -6.64 8.29
CA ALA A 34 -1.64 -6.84 8.05
C ALA A 34 -1.38 -7.98 7.05
N LYS A 35 -2.11 -9.09 7.20
CA LYS A 35 -2.05 -10.23 6.28
C LYS A 35 -2.50 -9.85 4.87
N ASP A 36 -3.69 -9.27 4.74
CA ASP A 36 -4.27 -8.88 3.44
C ASP A 36 -3.41 -7.84 2.74
N ARG A 37 -2.93 -6.84 3.48
CA ARG A 37 -2.00 -5.81 2.98
C ARG A 37 -0.75 -6.45 2.40
N LYS A 38 -0.14 -7.42 3.09
CA LYS A 38 1.05 -8.11 2.60
C LYS A 38 0.74 -8.89 1.32
N GLU A 39 -0.29 -9.72 1.33
CA GLU A 39 -0.69 -10.52 0.17
C GLU A 39 -1.03 -9.65 -1.05
N CYS A 40 -1.77 -8.56 -0.86
CA CYS A 40 -2.11 -7.62 -1.93
C CYS A 40 -0.90 -6.84 -2.44
N THR A 41 0.04 -6.48 -1.56
CA THR A 41 1.31 -5.85 -1.96
C THR A 41 2.15 -6.79 -2.83
N ASP A 42 2.30 -8.04 -2.40
CA ASP A 42 3.10 -9.04 -3.13
C ASP A 42 2.45 -9.36 -4.49
N ARG A 43 1.11 -9.44 -4.54
CA ARG A 43 0.35 -9.57 -5.79
C ARG A 43 0.56 -8.38 -6.72
N ALA A 44 0.48 -7.15 -6.20
CA ALA A 44 0.65 -5.94 -7.00
C ALA A 44 2.04 -5.88 -7.63
N LYS A 45 3.09 -6.15 -6.85
CA LYS A 45 4.49 -6.20 -7.32
C LYS A 45 4.72 -7.25 -8.41
N LYS A 46 4.10 -8.43 -8.25
CA LYS A 46 4.17 -9.50 -9.25
C LYS A 46 3.46 -9.08 -10.55
N ALA A 47 2.32 -8.42 -10.45
CA ALA A 47 1.53 -7.98 -11.61
C ALA A 47 2.22 -6.89 -12.43
N THR A 48 2.98 -6.00 -11.79
CA THR A 48 3.67 -4.88 -12.45
C THR A 48 5.13 -5.18 -12.80
N GLY A 49 5.68 -6.32 -12.39
CA GLY A 49 7.09 -6.64 -12.58
C GLY A 49 8.03 -5.71 -11.79
N SER A 50 7.52 -5.08 -10.72
CA SER A 50 8.29 -4.24 -9.79
C SER A 50 8.92 -5.04 -8.64
N ALA A 51 8.75 -6.37 -8.64
CA ALA A 51 9.38 -7.27 -7.69
C ALA A 51 10.91 -7.07 -7.62
N PRO A 52 11.52 -7.23 -6.43
CA PRO A 52 12.97 -7.13 -6.27
C PRO A 52 13.67 -8.14 -7.19
N GLY A 53 14.61 -7.65 -8.01
CA GLY A 53 15.29 -8.45 -9.06
C GLY A 53 15.10 -7.93 -10.49
N ASN A 54 14.26 -6.91 -10.72
CA ASN A 54 14.18 -6.26 -12.02
C ASN A 54 15.43 -5.40 -12.26
N GLN A 55 16.45 -6.02 -12.87
CA GLN A 55 17.76 -5.41 -13.12
C GLN A 55 17.67 -4.18 -14.02
N LEU A 56 16.59 -3.94 -14.76
CA LEU A 56 16.46 -2.78 -15.65
C LEU A 56 15.83 -1.55 -14.98
N ARG A 57 15.51 -1.61 -13.68
CA ARG A 57 14.87 -0.50 -12.97
C ARG A 57 15.71 0.78 -13.00
N PHE A 58 17.04 0.67 -12.94
CA PHE A 58 17.94 1.83 -13.01
C PHE A 58 17.96 2.52 -14.38
N LEU A 59 17.46 1.87 -15.44
CA LEU A 59 17.36 2.44 -16.79
C LEU A 59 16.06 3.21 -17.00
N LYS A 60 15.14 3.19 -16.03
CA LYS A 60 13.82 3.80 -16.19
C LYS A 60 13.90 5.30 -15.96
N THR A 61 13.20 6.04 -16.79
CA THR A 61 12.98 7.47 -16.55
C THR A 61 11.99 7.63 -15.39
N TYR A 62 12.01 8.81 -14.75
CA TYR A 62 11.07 9.15 -13.69
C TYR A 62 9.60 8.92 -14.11
N GLU A 63 9.23 9.26 -15.35
CA GLU A 63 7.87 9.05 -15.85
C GLU A 63 7.49 7.56 -15.92
N GLN A 64 8.43 6.71 -16.31
CA GLN A 64 8.23 5.26 -16.36
C GLN A 64 8.06 4.68 -14.94
N GLU A 65 8.85 5.15 -13.98
CA GLU A 65 8.71 4.77 -12.57
C GLU A 65 7.35 5.20 -12.00
N GLN A 66 6.90 6.42 -12.30
CA GLN A 66 5.58 6.91 -11.86
C GLN A 66 4.43 6.09 -12.45
N LYS A 67 4.52 5.72 -13.73
CA LYS A 67 3.53 4.84 -14.39
C LYS A 67 3.49 3.46 -13.76
N GLU A 68 4.63 2.90 -13.40
CA GLU A 68 4.71 1.61 -12.69
C GLU A 68 4.14 1.69 -11.29
N TYR A 69 4.54 2.69 -10.52
CA TYR A 69 4.00 2.92 -9.18
C TYR A 69 2.48 3.10 -9.21
N THR A 70 1.96 3.87 -10.18
CA THR A 70 0.52 4.05 -10.35
C THR A 70 -0.19 2.73 -10.68
N ARG A 71 0.40 1.90 -11.55
CA ARG A 71 -0.15 0.56 -11.86
C ARG A 71 -0.11 -0.36 -10.64
N GLU A 72 0.96 -0.32 -9.86
CA GLU A 72 1.12 -1.14 -8.65
C GLU A 72 0.09 -0.73 -7.61
N ASN A 73 -0.06 0.58 -7.34
CA ASN A 73 -1.09 1.09 -6.44
C ASN A 73 -2.49 0.70 -6.91
N ARG A 74 -2.81 0.80 -8.20
CA ARG A 74 -4.13 0.36 -8.71
C ARG A 74 -4.38 -1.13 -8.47
N ALA A 75 -3.38 -1.97 -8.72
CA ALA A 75 -3.48 -3.41 -8.47
C ALA A 75 -3.63 -3.73 -6.97
N TYR A 76 -2.91 -3.01 -6.11
CA TYR A 76 -3.01 -3.11 -4.67
C TYR A 76 -4.41 -2.70 -4.16
N GLU A 77 -4.89 -1.52 -4.55
CA GLU A 77 -6.21 -0.98 -4.14
C GLU A 77 -7.34 -1.89 -4.63
N SER A 78 -7.25 -2.42 -5.86
CA SER A 78 -8.22 -3.38 -6.38
C SER A 78 -8.25 -4.67 -5.55
N CYS A 79 -7.08 -5.20 -5.14
CA CYS A 79 -7.00 -6.38 -4.29
C CYS A 79 -7.59 -6.13 -2.90
N MET A 80 -7.27 -4.98 -2.29
CA MET A 80 -7.79 -4.60 -0.98
C MET A 80 -9.31 -4.42 -1.01
N SER A 81 -9.83 -3.72 -2.02
CA SER A 81 -11.27 -3.55 -2.24
C SER A 81 -11.99 -4.87 -2.45
N GLY A 82 -11.41 -5.80 -3.22
CA GLY A 82 -11.96 -7.15 -3.42
C GLY A 82 -12.02 -7.98 -2.13
N ARG A 83 -11.25 -7.63 -1.10
CA ARG A 83 -11.29 -8.23 0.25
C ARG A 83 -12.21 -7.48 1.23
N GLY A 84 -12.91 -6.45 0.76
CA GLY A 84 -13.82 -5.64 1.57
C GLY A 84 -13.14 -4.49 2.33
N TRP A 85 -11.85 -4.23 2.09
CA TRP A 85 -11.17 -3.09 2.70
C TRP A 85 -11.47 -1.79 1.94
N ILE A 86 -11.92 -0.79 2.68
CA ILE A 86 -12.28 0.53 2.17
C ILE A 86 -11.33 1.54 2.79
N LYS A 87 -10.63 2.29 1.93
CA LYS A 87 -9.73 3.36 2.31
C LYS A 87 -10.52 4.55 2.87
N LYS A 88 -10.09 5.11 3.99
CA LYS A 88 -10.60 6.33 4.61
C LYS A 88 -9.66 7.50 4.36
#